data_AF-A0A2M7VYC7-F1
#
_entry.id   AF-A0A2M7VYC7-F1
#
_cell.length_a   1.000
_cell.length_b   1.000
_cell.length_c   1.000
_cell.angle_alpha   90.00
_cell.angle_beta   90.00
_cell.angle_gamma   90.00
#
_symmetry.space_group_name_H-M   'P 1'
#
loop_
_entity.id
_entity.type
_entity.pdbx_description
1 polymer ?
#
loop_
_entity_poly.entity_id
_entity_poly.type
_entity_poly.pdbx_seq_one_letter_code
_entity_poly.pdbx_strand_id
1 'polypeptide(L)'
;VGNNGTIKLGAPIFKNKGKTKKRVLFEYSENVVMSLKYHPKEKKIVFDFLVPASSSLEGIYEYYGPSLNRFDAYFFNENKWNYQEDVDIEQDRNIKDFMWGNPKKN
;
A
#
# COMPACT_ATOMS: atom_id res chain seq x y z
N VAL A 1 0.84 -7.62 -28.23
CA VAL A 1 1.42 -6.66 -29.21
C VAL A 1 0.28 -5.79 -29.71
N GLY A 2 0.41 -4.45 -29.70
CA GLY A 2 -0.59 -3.61 -30.35
C GLY A 2 -0.49 -3.76 -31.87
N ASN A 3 -1.59 -3.62 -32.61
CA ASN A 3 -1.68 -3.84 -34.08
C ASN A 3 -0.69 -3.01 -34.94
N ASN A 4 0.16 -2.18 -34.33
CA ASN A 4 1.04 -1.20 -34.96
C ASN A 4 2.52 -1.44 -34.59
N GLY A 5 2.88 -2.64 -34.11
CA GLY A 5 4.25 -2.96 -33.67
C GLY A 5 4.66 -2.34 -32.32
N THR A 6 3.76 -1.64 -31.63
CA THR A 6 4.03 -1.03 -30.32
C THR A 6 3.86 -2.04 -29.19
N ILE A 7 4.88 -2.16 -28.34
CA ILE A 7 4.85 -2.96 -27.11
C ILE A 7 3.97 -2.24 -26.09
N LYS A 8 2.95 -2.93 -25.59
CA LYS A 8 2.09 -2.46 -24.50
C LYS A 8 2.45 -3.19 -23.22
N LEU A 9 2.98 -2.46 -22.23
CA LEU A 9 3.31 -3.00 -20.92
C LEU A 9 2.24 -2.61 -19.89
N GLY A 10 1.69 -3.61 -19.19
CA GLY A 10 0.71 -3.46 -18.13
C GLY A 10 -0.72 -3.16 -18.59
N ALA A 11 -1.69 -3.50 -17.75
CA ALA A 11 -3.10 -3.21 -17.95
C ALA A 11 -3.50 -1.96 -17.14
N PRO A 12 -4.38 -1.08 -17.65
CA PRO A 12 -4.82 0.13 -16.95
C PRO A 12 -5.86 -0.23 -15.88
N ILE A 13 -5.39 -0.82 -14.77
CA ILE A 13 -6.26 -1.39 -13.73
C ILE A 13 -6.21 -0.64 -12.40
N PHE A 14 -5.27 0.30 -12.20
CA PHE A 14 -5.17 1.06 -10.95
C PHE A 14 -5.90 2.40 -11.06
N LYS A 15 -7.04 2.54 -10.39
CA LYS A 15 -7.80 3.79 -10.27
C LYS A 15 -7.26 4.59 -9.09
N ASN A 16 -6.69 5.76 -9.39
CA ASN A 16 -6.08 6.64 -8.40
C ASN A 16 -6.44 8.10 -8.69
N LYS A 17 -7.17 8.76 -7.77
CA LYS A 17 -7.58 10.18 -7.84
C LYS A 17 -8.07 10.60 -9.24
N GLY A 18 -9.07 9.88 -9.77
CA GLY A 18 -9.68 10.13 -11.07
C GLY A 18 -8.88 9.65 -12.30
N LYS A 19 -7.62 9.23 -12.13
CA LYS A 19 -6.77 8.70 -13.20
C LYS A 19 -6.71 7.18 -13.16
N THR A 20 -6.50 6.56 -14.32
CA THR A 20 -6.28 5.11 -14.42
C THR A 20 -4.83 4.87 -14.81
N LYS A 21 -4.06 4.26 -13.92
CA LYS A 21 -2.65 3.94 -14.11
C LYS A 21 -2.49 2.46 -14.45
N LYS A 22 -1.41 2.18 -15.19
CA LYS A 22 -0.99 0.80 -15.47
C LYS A 22 -0.06 0.22 -14.40
N ARG A 23 0.60 1.11 -13.65
CA ARG A 23 1.56 0.81 -12.59
C ARG A 23 1.46 1.87 -11.51
N VAL A 24 1.79 1.49 -10.28
CA VAL A 24 1.99 2.39 -9.15
C VAL A 24 3.47 2.26 -8.77
N LEU A 25 4.16 3.39 -8.62
CA LEU A 25 5.57 3.46 -8.27
C LEU A 25 5.64 4.12 -6.89
N PHE A 26 6.46 3.55 -6.01
CA PHE A 26 6.75 4.08 -4.69
C PHE A 26 8.22 4.47 -4.68
N GLU A 27 8.50 5.74 -4.39
CA GLU A 27 9.83 6.30 -4.29
C GLU A 27 10.02 6.74 -2.84
N TYR A 28 11.04 6.20 -2.19
CA TYR A 28 11.33 6.43 -0.78
C TYR A 28 12.81 6.17 -0.50
N SER A 29 13.25 6.51 0.71
CA SER A 29 14.64 6.33 1.14
C SER A 29 15.11 4.89 1.05
N GLU A 30 16.36 4.67 0.62
CA GLU A 30 16.97 3.32 0.65
C GLU A 30 17.16 2.77 2.07
N ASN A 31 17.17 3.66 3.07
CA ASN A 31 17.45 3.32 4.46
C ASN A 31 16.20 2.92 5.26
N VAL A 32 15.02 2.86 4.63
CA VAL A 32 13.77 2.47 5.28
C VAL A 32 13.10 1.33 4.52
N VAL A 33 12.14 0.67 5.16
CA VAL A 33 11.35 -0.40 4.56
C VAL A 33 9.89 0.06 4.49
N MET A 34 9.29 -0.04 3.30
CA MET A 34 7.86 0.18 3.11
C MET A 34 7.12 -1.17 3.08
N SER A 35 6.08 -1.32 3.90
CA SER A 35 5.17 -2.46 3.87
C SER A 35 4.23 -2.35 2.66
N LEU A 36 4.07 -3.46 1.94
CA LEU A 36 3.07 -3.66 0.89
C LEU A 36 2.57 -5.09 0.98
N LYS A 37 1.31 -5.28 1.38
CA LYS A 37 0.74 -6.60 1.65
C LYS A 37 -0.64 -6.75 1.02
N TYR A 38 -0.89 -7.90 0.41
CA TYR A 38 -2.23 -8.26 -0.01
C TYR A 38 -2.94 -8.96 1.14
N HIS A 39 -4.10 -8.44 1.53
CA HIS A 39 -4.99 -9.03 2.52
C HIS A 39 -6.15 -9.73 1.80
N PRO A 40 -6.19 -11.08 1.79
CA PRO A 40 -7.15 -11.84 0.98
C PRO A 40 -8.60 -11.70 1.46
N LYS A 41 -8.84 -11.52 2.77
CA LYS A 41 -10.18 -11.41 3.35
C LYS A 41 -10.87 -10.13 2.89
N GLU A 42 -10.17 -9.00 2.99
CA GLU A 42 -10.68 -7.69 2.56
C GLU A 42 -10.52 -7.47 1.05
N LYS A 43 -9.77 -8.33 0.35
CA LYS A 43 -9.37 -8.17 -1.06
C LYS A 43 -8.71 -6.81 -1.32
N LYS A 44 -7.78 -6.45 -0.42
CA LYS A 44 -7.06 -5.18 -0.45
C LYS A 44 -5.56 -5.39 -0.56
N ILE A 45 -4.89 -4.55 -1.34
CA ILE A 45 -3.44 -4.34 -1.25
C ILE A 45 -3.27 -3.16 -0.30
N VAL A 46 -2.79 -3.40 0.91
CA VAL A 46 -2.55 -2.38 1.95
C VAL A 46 -1.07 -2.05 1.98
N PHE A 47 -0.74 -0.77 2.10
CA PHE A 47 0.64 -0.29 2.09
C PHE A 47 0.81 0.96 2.94
N ASP A 48 2.05 1.22 3.35
CA ASP A 48 2.37 2.39 4.17
C ASP A 48 2.13 3.69 3.40
N PHE A 49 1.62 4.71 4.11
CA PHE A 49 1.61 6.07 3.59
C PHE A 49 3.02 6.67 3.69
N LEU A 50 3.59 7.07 2.55
CA LEU A 50 4.93 7.66 2.49
C LEU A 50 4.86 9.17 2.68
N VAL A 51 5.67 9.69 3.60
CA VAL A 51 5.76 11.11 3.95
C VAL A 51 7.22 11.57 3.97
N PRO A 52 7.50 12.85 3.66
CA PRO A 52 8.85 13.38 3.79
C PRO A 52 9.25 13.48 5.27
N ALA A 53 10.54 13.31 5.56
CA ALA A 53 11.08 13.44 6.91
C ALA A 53 10.87 14.84 7.55
N SER A 54 10.74 15.88 6.72
CA SER A 54 10.34 17.23 7.14
C SER A 54 9.62 17.97 6.00
N SER A 55 8.88 19.04 6.32
CA SER A 55 8.19 19.86 5.30
C SER A 55 9.13 20.48 4.27
N SER A 56 10.38 20.77 4.64
CA SER A 56 11.39 21.31 3.73
C SER A 56 11.89 20.31 2.68
N LEU A 57 11.61 19.02 2.85
CA LEU A 57 12.06 17.92 1.98
C LEU A 57 10.93 17.38 1.10
N GLU A 58 9.80 18.08 1.03
CA GLU A 58 8.70 17.71 0.14
C GLU A 58 9.16 17.68 -1.33
N GLY A 59 8.84 16.60 -2.03
CA GLY A 59 9.28 16.35 -3.41
C GLY A 59 10.65 15.69 -3.55
N ILE A 60 11.41 15.55 -2.46
CA ILE A 60 12.73 14.90 -2.46
C ILE A 60 12.59 13.47 -1.92
N TYR A 61 12.21 12.54 -2.80
CA TYR A 61 11.76 11.18 -2.43
C TYR A 61 12.80 10.31 -1.68
N GLU A 62 14.10 10.60 -1.79
CA GLU A 62 15.13 9.89 -1.01
C GLU A 62 15.02 10.11 0.52
N TYR A 63 14.26 11.12 0.95
CA TYR A 63 13.95 11.40 2.36
C TYR A 63 12.52 11.03 2.75
N TYR A 64 11.80 10.30 1.89
CA TYR A 64 10.46 9.81 2.22
C TYR A 64 10.56 8.49 2.98
N GLY A 65 9.65 8.30 3.93
CA GLY A 65 9.49 7.05 4.67
C GLY A 65 8.06 6.83 5.16
N PRO A 66 7.76 5.65 5.73
CA PRO A 66 6.44 5.34 6.27
C PRO A 66 6.00 6.30 7.37
N SER A 67 4.75 6.76 7.34
CA SER A 67 4.21 7.67 8.38
C SER A 67 3.95 6.98 9.72
N LEU A 68 4.13 5.66 9.81
CA LEU A 68 3.91 4.75 10.95
C LEU A 68 2.47 4.65 11.47
N ASN A 69 1.63 5.67 11.26
CA ASN A 69 0.28 5.79 11.82
C ASN A 69 -0.84 5.72 10.77
N ARG A 70 -0.52 5.71 9.48
CA ARG A 70 -1.49 5.72 8.40
C ARG A 70 -1.11 4.69 7.34
N PHE A 71 -2.12 3.96 6.89
CA PHE A 71 -2.03 3.05 5.77
C PHE A 71 -3.04 3.48 4.70
N ASP A 72 -2.67 3.29 3.45
CA ASP A 72 -3.61 3.41 2.33
C ASP A 72 -3.77 2.03 1.68
N ALA A 73 -4.79 1.87 0.85
CA ALA A 73 -5.01 0.62 0.15
C ALA A 73 -5.47 0.78 -1.30
N TYR A 74 -5.34 -0.30 -2.06
CA TYR A 74 -6.14 -0.55 -3.25
C TYR A 74 -7.12 -1.69 -2.96
N PHE A 75 -8.43 -1.45 -3.08
CA PHE A 75 -9.44 -2.51 -3.01
C PHE A 75 -9.88 -2.93 -4.41
N PHE A 76 -10.14 -4.22 -4.59
CA PHE A 76 -10.57 -4.74 -5.89
C PHE A 76 -12.08 -4.57 -6.09
N ASN A 77 -12.48 -3.80 -7.10
CA ASN A 77 -13.88 -3.65 -7.52
C ASN A 77 -13.97 -3.46 -9.04
N GLU A 78 -14.96 -4.08 -9.68
CA GLU A 78 -15.21 -4.00 -11.13
C GLU A 78 -13.96 -4.22 -12.00
N ASN A 79 -13.19 -5.26 -11.70
CA ASN A 79 -11.92 -5.61 -12.36
C ASN A 79 -10.82 -4.53 -12.28
N LYS A 80 -10.90 -3.65 -11.29
CA LYS A 80 -9.95 -2.56 -11.06
C LYS A 80 -9.56 -2.47 -9.59
N TRP A 81 -8.33 -2.04 -9.37
CA TRP A 81 -7.77 -1.69 -8.07
C TRP A 81 -8.08 -0.22 -7.78
N ASN A 82 -8.94 0.07 -6.82
CA ASN A 82 -9.39 1.40 -6.49
C ASN A 82 -8.70 1.91 -5.23
N TYR A 83 -8.05 3.07 -5.33
CA TYR A 83 -7.34 3.68 -4.22
C TYR A 83 -8.30 4.11 -3.12
N GLN A 84 -7.95 3.79 -1.88
CA GLN A 84 -8.65 4.17 -0.66
C GLN A 84 -7.61 4.73 0.31
N GLU A 85 -7.85 5.94 0.80
CA GLU A 85 -7.00 6.61 1.78
C GLU A 85 -7.38 6.19 3.21
N ASP A 86 -6.39 6.22 4.10
CA ASP A 86 -6.55 6.11 5.56
C ASP A 86 -7.43 4.91 5.98
N VAL A 87 -6.95 3.71 5.63
CA VAL A 87 -7.67 2.48 5.93
C VAL A 87 -7.36 1.99 7.33
N ASP A 88 -8.43 1.64 8.04
CA ASP A 88 -8.32 0.85 9.26
C ASP A 88 -8.07 -0.62 8.89
N ILE A 89 -7.01 -1.20 9.44
CA ILE A 89 -6.59 -2.58 9.17
C ILE A 89 -6.12 -3.23 10.47
N GLU A 90 -6.66 -4.40 10.77
CA GLU A 90 -6.20 -5.22 11.88
C GLU A 90 -5.24 -6.30 11.36
N GLN A 91 -4.32 -6.74 12.21
CA GLN A 91 -3.54 -7.94 11.89
C GLN A 91 -4.44 -9.16 11.88
N ASP A 92 -4.24 -10.04 10.89
CA ASP A 92 -4.91 -11.33 10.87
C ASP A 92 -4.55 -12.13 12.12
N ARG A 93 -5.59 -12.56 12.85
CA ARG A 93 -5.40 -13.42 14.02
C ARG A 93 -4.67 -14.70 13.63
N ASN A 94 -3.69 -15.09 14.44
CA ASN A 94 -2.91 -16.30 14.23
C ASN A 94 -2.83 -17.17 15.50
N ILE A 95 -2.23 -18.35 15.38
CA ILE A 95 -2.15 -19.33 16.49
C ILE A 95 -1.43 -18.74 17.73
N LYS A 96 -0.46 -17.84 17.55
CA LYS A 96 0.27 -17.22 18.66
C LYS A 96 -0.64 -16.36 19.55
N ASP A 97 -1.70 -15.79 18.99
CA ASP A 97 -2.66 -14.98 19.76
C ASP A 97 -3.39 -15.84 20.79
N PHE A 98 -3.63 -17.12 20.49
CA PHE A 98 -4.21 -18.09 21.42
C PHE A 98 -3.20 -18.59 22.46
N MET A 99 -1.90 -18.48 22.17
CA MET A 99 -0.83 -18.93 23.06
C MET A 99 -0.40 -17.85 24.07
N TRP A 100 -0.94 -16.63 23.97
CA TRP A 100 -0.62 -15.54 24.89
C TRP A 100 -1.39 -15.70 26.21
N GLY A 101 -0.66 -15.96 27.31
CA GLY A 101 -1.21 -15.96 28.66
C GLY A 101 -1.64 -14.55 29.07
N ASN A 102 -2.86 -14.39 29.58
CA ASN A 102 -3.37 -13.09 30.00
C ASN A 102 -2.48 -12.51 31.14
N PRO A 103 -1.79 -11.38 30.92
CA PRO A 103 -0.86 -10.82 31.91
C PRO A 103 -1.56 -10.32 33.19
N LYS A 104 -2.89 -10.16 33.17
CA LYS A 104 -3.70 -9.77 34.34
C LYS A 104 -4.14 -10.95 35.21
N LYS A 105 -3.72 -12.18 34.89
CA LYS A 105 -4.13 -13.40 35.61
C LYS A 105 -3.15 -13.84 36.71
N ASN A 106 -2.18 -13.00 37.05
CA ASN A 106 -1.24 -13.19 38.15
C ASN A 106 -1.48 -12.17 39.27
#